data_AF-A0A656QAN3-F1
#
_entry.id   AF-A0A656QAN3-F1
#
_cell.length_a   1.000
_cell.length_b   1.000
_cell.length_c   1.000
_cell.angle_alpha   90.00
_cell.angle_beta   90.00
_cell.angle_gamma   90.00
#
_symmetry.space_group_name_H-M   'P 1'
#
loop_
_entity.id
_entity.type
_entity.pdbx_description
1 polymer ?
#
loop_
_entity_poly.entity_id
_entity_poly.type
_entity_poly.pdbx_seq_one_letter_code
_entity_poly.pdbx_strand_id
1 'polypeptide(L)'
;MKRHAVALVGLFAWLGVAVSAPLSLSPDARATKFVVAVATSDLRSAREGGRHAFSYAPDETEATLSSAISQWLTQGDRRGLRLALADQETIFAFHWAATQMPARSLCFIDIDSDECQQELGYWLARVRNGDSRFIAAYRRAQMRLGLPPIITQKGQAM
;
A
#
# COMPACT_ATOMS: atom_id res chain seq x y z
N MET A 1 -39.25 -12.85 -68.69
CA MET A 1 -37.89 -12.49 -68.22
C MET A 1 -37.99 -11.28 -67.30
N LYS A 2 -37.79 -11.46 -65.98
CA LYS A 2 -37.50 -10.38 -65.02
C LYS A 2 -36.85 -11.04 -63.79
N ARG A 3 -35.54 -10.83 -63.64
CA ARG A 3 -34.74 -11.23 -62.48
C ARG A 3 -34.96 -10.18 -61.40
N HIS A 4 -35.39 -10.59 -60.21
CA HIS A 4 -35.33 -9.74 -59.02
C HIS A 4 -34.34 -10.37 -58.05
N ALA A 5 -33.14 -9.79 -58.04
CA ALA A 5 -32.18 -9.91 -56.96
C ALA A 5 -32.76 -9.23 -55.72
N VAL A 6 -32.71 -9.90 -54.57
CA VAL A 6 -32.93 -9.26 -53.28
C VAL A 6 -31.66 -9.48 -52.47
N ALA A 7 -31.01 -8.36 -52.18
CA ALA A 7 -29.75 -8.26 -51.46
C ALA A 7 -29.93 -8.68 -49.99
N LEU A 8 -29.05 -9.57 -49.54
CA LEU A 8 -28.85 -9.86 -48.12
C LEU A 8 -28.20 -8.63 -47.47
N VAL A 9 -28.98 -7.89 -46.69
CA VAL A 9 -28.48 -6.83 -45.80
C VAL A 9 -27.76 -7.53 -44.65
N GLY A 10 -26.43 -7.58 -44.72
CA GLY A 10 -25.58 -8.04 -43.63
C GLY A 10 -25.62 -7.06 -42.47
N LEU A 11 -26.22 -7.47 -41.36
CA LEU A 11 -26.10 -6.78 -40.07
C LEU A 11 -24.66 -6.95 -39.55
N PHE A 12 -23.84 -5.93 -39.76
CA PHE A 12 -22.55 -5.81 -39.08
C PHE A 12 -22.80 -5.47 -37.60
N ALA A 13 -22.80 -6.51 -36.76
CA ALA A 13 -22.77 -6.35 -35.32
C ALA A 13 -21.42 -5.73 -34.92
N TRP A 14 -21.44 -4.46 -34.53
CA TRP A 14 -20.32 -3.81 -33.86
C TRP A 14 -20.11 -4.47 -32.50
N LEU A 15 -19.22 -5.46 -32.44
CA LEU A 15 -18.60 -5.92 -31.20
C LEU A 15 -17.66 -4.81 -30.74
N GLY A 16 -18.18 -3.89 -29.93
CA GLY A 16 -17.35 -2.95 -29.19
C GLY A 16 -16.36 -3.72 -28.33
N VAL A 17 -15.07 -3.63 -28.67
CA VAL A 17 -13.99 -4.07 -27.79
C VAL A 17 -14.08 -3.20 -26.53
N ALA A 18 -14.64 -3.76 -25.46
CA ALA A 18 -14.57 -3.15 -24.15
C ALA A 18 -13.10 -3.16 -23.72
N VAL A 19 -12.40 -2.05 -23.95
CA VAL A 19 -11.11 -1.79 -23.31
C VAL A 19 -11.35 -1.82 -21.82
N SER A 20 -10.92 -2.90 -21.17
CA SER A 20 -11.01 -3.03 -19.72
C SER A 20 -10.10 -1.96 -19.13
N ALA A 21 -10.68 -0.84 -18.66
CA ALA A 21 -9.93 0.11 -17.86
C ALA A 21 -9.32 -0.66 -16.68
N PRO A 22 -8.03 -0.45 -16.35
CA PRO A 22 -7.41 -1.15 -15.23
C PRO A 22 -8.26 -0.90 -13.99
N LEU A 23 -8.69 -1.99 -13.32
CA LEU A 23 -9.41 -1.94 -12.06
C LEU A 23 -8.62 -1.06 -11.10
N SER A 24 -9.11 0.17 -10.89
CA SER A 24 -8.46 1.11 -9.99
C SER A 24 -8.57 0.55 -8.59
N LEU A 25 -7.45 0.08 -8.04
CA LEU A 25 -7.40 -0.41 -6.67
C LEU A 25 -7.86 0.71 -5.72
N SER A 26 -8.61 0.31 -4.68
CA SER A 26 -8.93 1.23 -3.59
C SER A 26 -7.63 1.80 -2.99
N PRO A 27 -7.67 3.02 -2.42
CA PRO A 27 -6.49 3.62 -1.78
C PRO A 27 -5.83 2.67 -0.77
N ASP A 28 -6.61 1.97 0.05
CA ASP A 28 -6.11 1.00 1.03
C ASP A 28 -5.42 -0.22 0.38
N ALA A 29 -6.02 -0.81 -0.66
CA ALA A 29 -5.44 -1.97 -1.33
C ALA A 29 -4.10 -1.62 -1.98
N ARG A 30 -4.01 -0.41 -2.54
CA ARG A 30 -2.78 0.10 -3.16
C ARG A 30 -1.71 0.44 -2.13
N ALA A 31 -2.09 1.10 -1.04
CA ALA A 31 -1.20 1.39 0.07
C ALA A 31 -0.66 0.09 0.71
N THR A 32 -1.49 -0.94 0.84
CA THR A 32 -1.05 -2.26 1.32
C THR A 32 0.00 -2.86 0.39
N LYS A 33 -0.22 -2.84 -0.94
CA LYS A 33 0.78 -3.31 -1.91
C LYS A 33 2.09 -2.53 -1.85
N PHE A 34 2.01 -1.20 -1.72
CA PHE A 34 3.18 -0.35 -1.58
C PHE A 34 4.02 -0.74 -0.36
N VAL A 35 3.39 -0.87 0.81
CA VAL A 35 4.12 -1.20 2.04
C VAL A 35 4.69 -2.62 2.01
N VAL A 36 3.98 -3.58 1.40
CA VAL A 36 4.53 -4.92 1.15
C VAL A 36 5.79 -4.83 0.28
N ALA A 37 5.75 -4.07 -0.82
CA ALA A 37 6.91 -3.91 -1.69
C ALA A 37 8.12 -3.25 -0.98
N VAL A 38 7.88 -2.21 -0.17
CA VAL A 38 8.92 -1.59 0.66
C VAL A 38 9.52 -2.61 1.63
N ALA A 39 8.68 -3.34 2.36
CA ALA A 39 9.16 -4.28 3.38
C ALA A 39 9.88 -5.50 2.79
N THR A 40 9.48 -5.98 1.61
CA THR A 40 10.19 -7.08 0.93
C THR A 40 11.46 -6.63 0.27
N SER A 41 11.53 -5.39 -0.26
CA SER A 41 12.77 -4.79 -0.73
C SER A 41 13.78 -4.61 0.41
N ASP A 42 13.33 -4.08 1.55
CA ASP A 42 14.14 -3.91 2.76
C ASP A 42 14.65 -5.26 3.31
N LEU A 43 13.80 -6.30 3.31
CA LEU A 43 14.20 -7.65 3.66
C LEU A 43 15.27 -8.19 2.71
N ARG A 44 15.11 -8.02 1.39
CA ARG A 44 16.09 -8.47 0.40
C ARG A 44 17.44 -7.81 0.62
N SER A 45 17.45 -6.49 0.78
CA SER A 45 18.65 -5.73 1.15
C SER A 45 19.30 -6.28 2.43
N ALA A 46 18.51 -6.55 3.47
CA ALA A 46 19.01 -7.14 4.71
C ALA A 46 19.68 -8.51 4.51
N ARG A 47 19.11 -9.37 3.64
CA ARG A 47 19.68 -10.69 3.32
C ARG A 47 20.97 -10.61 2.50
N GLU A 48 21.11 -9.55 1.71
CA GLU A 48 22.32 -9.28 0.92
C GLU A 48 23.41 -8.55 1.73
N GLY A 49 23.18 -8.32 3.03
CA GLY A 49 24.12 -7.58 3.90
C GLY A 49 24.08 -6.06 3.69
N GLY A 50 23.06 -5.57 2.99
CA GLY A 50 22.82 -4.16 2.74
C GLY A 50 22.17 -3.43 3.92
N ARG A 51 21.94 -2.13 3.71
CA ARG A 51 21.21 -1.30 4.68
C ARG A 51 19.74 -1.70 4.70
N HIS A 52 19.18 -1.77 5.89
CA HIS A 52 17.77 -2.11 6.12
C HIS A 52 17.23 -1.34 7.33
N ALA A 53 15.93 -1.11 7.33
CA ALA A 53 15.22 -0.34 8.35
C ALA A 53 14.55 -1.24 9.40
N PHE A 54 14.05 -2.41 8.99
CA PHE A 54 13.26 -3.28 9.86
C PHE A 54 14.09 -4.43 10.42
N SER A 55 13.71 -4.90 11.62
CA SER A 55 14.34 -6.07 12.23
C SER A 55 13.61 -7.35 11.83
N TYR A 56 14.29 -8.22 11.08
CA TYR A 56 13.71 -9.47 10.58
C TYR A 56 14.18 -10.69 11.37
N ALA A 57 13.27 -11.64 11.57
CA ALA A 57 13.66 -12.96 12.05
C ALA A 57 14.61 -13.65 11.04
N PRO A 58 15.55 -14.50 11.49
CA PRO A 58 16.50 -15.15 10.58
C PRO A 58 15.84 -16.01 9.49
N ASP A 59 14.69 -16.60 9.80
CA ASP A 59 13.89 -17.47 8.93
C ASP A 59 12.80 -16.72 8.14
N GLU A 60 12.68 -15.39 8.29
CA GLU A 60 11.68 -14.59 7.57
C GLU A 60 11.96 -14.58 6.06
N THR A 61 10.91 -14.80 5.25
CA THR A 61 10.96 -14.78 3.78
C THR A 61 10.08 -13.66 3.22
N GLU A 62 10.32 -13.25 1.98
CA GLU A 62 9.47 -12.25 1.32
C GLU A 62 7.99 -12.71 1.27
N ALA A 63 7.74 -14.01 1.08
CA ALA A 63 6.38 -14.55 1.00
C ALA A 63 5.66 -14.52 2.36
N THR A 64 6.34 -14.95 3.44
CA THR A 64 5.78 -14.92 4.79
C THR A 64 5.53 -13.49 5.26
N LEU A 65 6.49 -12.59 5.00
CA LEU A 65 6.38 -11.18 5.33
C LEU A 65 5.23 -10.49 4.58
N SER A 66 5.15 -10.70 3.26
CA SER A 66 4.09 -10.13 2.42
C SER A 66 2.71 -10.54 2.90
N SER A 67 2.53 -11.83 3.18
CA SER A 67 1.27 -12.38 3.67
C SER A 67 0.90 -11.81 5.04
N ALA A 68 1.86 -11.79 5.97
CA ALA A 68 1.64 -11.28 7.32
C ALA A 68 1.27 -9.79 7.34
N ILE A 69 1.99 -8.94 6.60
CA ILE A 69 1.68 -7.50 6.50
C ILE A 69 0.29 -7.29 5.87
N SER A 70 -0.02 -8.02 4.81
CA SER A 70 -1.32 -7.91 4.13
C SER A 70 -2.48 -8.31 5.05
N GLN A 71 -2.37 -9.45 5.73
CA GLN A 71 -3.40 -9.93 6.67
C GLN A 71 -3.53 -8.99 7.87
N TRP A 72 -2.43 -8.47 8.38
CA TRP A 72 -2.45 -7.52 9.48
C TRP A 72 -3.15 -6.22 9.10
N LEU A 73 -2.75 -5.56 8.02
CA LEU A 73 -3.34 -4.27 7.62
C LEU A 73 -4.83 -4.40 7.26
N THR A 74 -5.22 -5.49 6.58
CA THR A 74 -6.60 -5.71 6.10
C THR A 74 -7.53 -6.29 7.17
N GLN A 75 -7.09 -7.30 7.92
CA GLN A 75 -7.93 -8.07 8.84
C GLN A 75 -7.58 -7.86 10.31
N GLY A 76 -6.42 -7.27 10.61
CA GLY A 76 -5.90 -7.18 11.98
C GLY A 76 -5.29 -8.48 12.50
N ASP A 77 -5.04 -9.47 11.63
CA ASP A 77 -4.42 -10.73 12.07
C ASP A 77 -2.93 -10.50 12.37
N ARG A 78 -2.53 -10.77 13.61
CA ARG A 78 -1.16 -10.58 14.11
C ARG A 78 -0.37 -11.88 14.21
N ARG A 79 -1.00 -13.04 14.02
CA ARG A 79 -0.37 -14.35 14.31
C ARG A 79 0.89 -14.60 13.50
N GLY A 80 0.95 -14.11 12.26
CA GLY A 80 2.12 -14.24 11.38
C GLY A 80 3.05 -13.02 11.40
N LEU A 81 2.70 -11.94 12.09
CA LEU A 81 3.46 -10.69 12.01
C LEU A 81 4.60 -10.67 13.03
N ARG A 82 5.81 -10.96 12.56
CA ARG A 82 7.03 -11.05 13.37
C ARG A 82 7.89 -9.79 13.30
N LEU A 83 7.25 -8.62 13.27
CA LEU A 83 7.92 -7.31 13.30
C LEU A 83 7.89 -6.72 14.71
N ALA A 84 8.93 -5.98 15.09
CA ALA A 84 8.94 -5.24 16.35
C ALA A 84 7.80 -4.21 16.37
N LEU A 85 7.35 -3.80 17.57
CA LEU A 85 6.24 -2.84 17.68
C LEU A 85 6.55 -1.50 16.99
N ALA A 86 7.78 -1.00 17.09
CA ALA A 86 8.21 0.22 16.40
C ALA A 86 8.20 0.06 14.86
N ASP A 87 8.53 -1.14 14.37
CA ASP A 87 8.46 -1.44 12.93
C ASP A 87 7.00 -1.47 12.46
N GLN A 88 6.09 -2.02 13.27
CA GLN A 88 4.64 -1.99 12.98
C GLN A 88 4.11 -0.55 12.89
N GLU A 89 4.54 0.35 13.79
CA GLU A 89 4.18 1.77 13.70
C GLU A 89 4.69 2.41 12.40
N THR A 90 5.92 2.08 12.01
CA THR A 90 6.53 2.56 10.77
C THR A 90 5.78 2.05 9.53
N ILE A 91 5.45 0.76 9.49
CA ILE A 91 4.62 0.14 8.43
C ILE A 91 3.25 0.83 8.36
N PHE A 92 2.62 1.12 9.49
CA PHE A 92 1.35 1.85 9.52
C PHE A 92 1.49 3.30 9.03
N ALA A 93 2.56 4.01 9.39
CA ALA A 93 2.84 5.35 8.90
C ALA A 93 3.03 5.38 7.38
N PHE A 94 3.75 4.40 6.82
CA PHE A 94 3.95 4.26 5.37
C PHE A 94 2.64 3.91 4.67
N HIS A 95 1.83 3.03 5.26
CA HIS A 95 0.50 2.70 4.73
C HIS A 95 -0.38 3.94 4.68
N TRP A 96 -0.48 4.68 5.78
CA TRP A 96 -1.26 5.92 5.82
C TRP A 96 -0.74 6.94 4.81
N ALA A 97 0.58 7.17 4.74
CA ALA A 97 1.18 8.06 3.75
C ALA A 97 0.77 7.68 2.32
N ALA A 98 0.87 6.40 1.99
CA ALA A 98 0.47 5.88 0.68
C ALA A 98 -1.02 6.06 0.38
N THR A 99 -1.91 5.97 1.37
CA THR A 99 -3.34 6.28 1.15
C THR A 99 -3.60 7.75 0.81
N GLN A 100 -2.67 8.66 1.13
CA GLN A 100 -2.78 10.08 0.80
C GLN A 100 -2.19 10.41 -0.58
N MET A 101 -1.39 9.52 -1.16
CA MET A 101 -0.76 9.75 -2.46
C MET A 101 -1.78 9.71 -3.60
N PRO A 102 -1.60 10.52 -4.66
CA PRO A 102 -2.43 10.45 -5.85
C PRO A 102 -2.36 9.07 -6.49
N ALA A 103 -3.46 8.65 -7.12
CA ALA A 103 -3.54 7.35 -7.78
C ALA A 103 -2.51 7.12 -8.91
N ARG A 104 -1.82 8.16 -9.36
CA ARG A 104 -0.79 8.12 -10.40
C ARG A 104 0.64 8.29 -9.85
N SER A 105 0.80 8.21 -8.53
CA SER A 105 2.10 8.31 -7.89
C SER A 105 3.06 7.24 -8.42
N LEU A 106 4.32 7.65 -8.64
CA LEU A 106 5.39 6.74 -9.04
C LEU A 106 5.74 5.74 -7.93
N CYS A 107 5.42 6.02 -6.66
CA CYS A 107 5.58 5.04 -5.57
C CYS A 107 4.82 3.73 -5.81
N PHE A 108 3.76 3.75 -6.63
CA PHE A 108 3.00 2.54 -6.94
C PHE A 108 3.54 1.75 -8.14
N ILE A 109 4.62 2.25 -8.76
CA ILE A 109 5.26 1.66 -9.94
C ILE A 109 6.71 1.31 -9.59
N ASP A 110 7.44 2.26 -9.03
CA ASP A 110 8.84 2.15 -8.66
C ASP A 110 9.09 2.82 -7.30
N ILE A 111 9.28 2.00 -6.27
CA ILE A 111 9.50 2.45 -4.89
C ILE A 111 10.88 3.10 -4.69
N ASP A 112 11.82 2.83 -5.60
CA ASP A 112 13.21 3.32 -5.51
C ASP A 112 13.41 4.61 -6.32
N SER A 113 12.40 5.05 -7.07
CA SER A 113 12.43 6.32 -7.80
C SER A 113 12.57 7.54 -6.88
N ASP A 114 13.33 8.54 -7.32
CA ASP A 114 13.54 9.80 -6.58
C ASP A 114 12.22 10.51 -6.31
N GLU A 115 11.29 10.49 -7.27
CA GLU A 115 9.95 11.05 -7.13
C GLU A 115 9.15 10.34 -6.05
N CYS A 116 9.26 9.01 -5.93
CA CYS A 116 8.64 8.29 -4.84
C CYS A 116 9.22 8.71 -3.49
N GLN A 117 10.56 8.75 -3.38
CA GLN A 117 11.24 9.13 -2.14
C GLN A 117 10.84 10.55 -1.70
N GLN A 118 10.72 11.49 -2.65
CA GLN A 118 10.26 12.85 -2.37
C GLN A 118 8.81 12.89 -1.88
N GLU A 119 7.90 12.19 -2.56
CA GLU A 119 6.47 12.19 -2.20
C GLU A 119 6.22 11.47 -0.87
N LEU A 120 6.85 10.31 -0.66
CA LEU A 120 6.82 9.60 0.63
C LEU A 120 7.40 10.48 1.74
N GLY A 121 8.54 11.12 1.48
CA GLY A 121 9.18 12.04 2.42
C GLY A 121 8.26 13.20 2.84
N TYR A 122 7.52 13.79 1.89
CA TYR A 122 6.53 14.83 2.16
C TYR A 122 5.43 14.33 3.11
N TRP A 123 4.84 13.16 2.87
CA TRP A 123 3.79 12.62 3.71
C TRP A 123 4.29 12.17 5.09
N LEU A 124 5.47 11.56 5.16
CA LEU A 124 6.08 11.18 6.43
C LEU A 124 6.49 12.41 7.27
N ALA A 125 6.87 13.53 6.65
CA ALA A 125 7.09 14.78 7.38
C ALA A 125 5.81 15.26 8.07
N ARG A 126 4.64 15.10 7.45
CA ARG A 126 3.35 15.42 8.08
C ARG A 126 3.03 14.49 9.25
N VAL A 127 3.35 13.20 9.13
CA VAL A 127 3.23 12.24 10.25
C VAL A 127 4.06 12.72 11.45
N ARG A 128 5.35 13.03 11.22
CA ARG A 128 6.26 13.53 12.27
C ARG A 128 5.78 14.84 12.90
N ASN A 129 5.17 15.71 12.10
CA ASN A 129 4.63 16.99 12.56
C ASN A 129 3.23 16.88 13.18
N GLY A 130 2.73 15.66 13.42
CA GLY A 130 1.48 15.44 14.14
C GLY A 130 0.22 15.76 13.33
N ASP A 131 0.19 15.42 12.03
CA ASP A 131 -1.01 15.58 11.20
C ASP A 131 -2.24 14.95 11.89
N SER A 132 -3.27 15.77 12.12
CA SER A 132 -4.46 15.36 12.86
C SER A 132 -5.19 14.19 12.20
N ARG A 133 -5.13 14.07 10.86
CA ARG A 133 -5.74 12.97 10.12
C ARG A 133 -4.96 11.68 10.33
N PHE A 134 -3.64 11.74 10.42
CA PHE A 134 -2.82 10.58 10.80
C PHE A 134 -3.13 10.14 12.22
N ILE A 135 -3.13 11.06 13.19
CA ILE A 135 -3.43 10.74 14.60
C ILE A 135 -4.81 10.10 14.74
N ALA A 136 -5.82 10.63 14.05
CA ALA A 136 -7.17 10.06 14.06
C ALA A 136 -7.21 8.67 13.40
N ALA A 137 -6.51 8.46 12.28
CA ALA A 137 -6.41 7.15 11.63
C ALA A 137 -5.70 6.13 12.53
N TYR A 138 -4.58 6.53 13.15
CA TYR A 138 -3.80 5.71 14.07
C TYR A 138 -4.66 5.27 15.26
N ARG A 139 -5.35 6.20 15.93
CA ARG A 139 -6.24 5.87 17.06
C ARG A 139 -7.36 4.90 16.68
N ARG A 140 -7.96 5.06 15.49
CA ARG A 140 -8.99 4.12 15.00
C ARG A 140 -8.43 2.74 14.70
N ALA A 141 -7.19 2.68 14.21
CA ALA A 141 -6.53 1.42 13.90
C ALA A 141 -5.94 0.73 15.14
N GLN A 142 -5.72 1.47 16.23
CA GLN A 142 -4.92 1.02 17.37
C GLN A 142 -5.39 -0.31 17.96
N MET A 143 -6.67 -0.43 18.32
CA MET A 143 -7.21 -1.68 18.87
C MET A 143 -7.19 -2.83 17.86
N ARG A 144 -7.59 -2.56 16.60
CA ARG A 144 -7.69 -3.57 15.55
C ARG A 144 -6.33 -4.14 15.17
N LEU A 145 -5.31 -3.27 15.10
CA LEU A 145 -3.97 -3.63 14.68
C LEU A 145 -3.04 -3.96 15.84
N GLY A 146 -3.45 -3.68 17.09
CA GLY A 146 -2.59 -3.83 18.27
C GLY A 146 -1.39 -2.88 18.26
N LEU A 147 -1.57 -1.67 17.70
CA LEU A 147 -0.53 -0.64 17.68
C LEU A 147 -0.28 -0.09 19.09
N PRO A 148 0.95 0.37 19.40
CA PRO A 148 1.24 1.07 20.65
C PRO A 148 0.37 2.34 20.82
N PRO A 149 0.29 2.92 22.03
CA PRO A 149 -0.28 4.25 22.19
C PRO A 149 0.61 5.33 21.58
N ILE A 150 0.02 6.22 20.77
CA ILE A 150 0.74 7.40 20.29
C ILE A 150 0.87 8.44 21.42
N ILE A 151 2.09 8.66 21.91
CA ILE A 151 2.38 9.75 22.84
C ILE A 151 2.57 11.01 22.02
N THR A 152 1.53 11.84 21.90
CA THR A 152 1.67 13.16 21.29
C THR A 152 2.29 14.12 22.31
N GLN A 153 3.23 14.98 21.89
CA GLN A 153 3.86 15.98 22.78
C GLN A 153 2.84 16.88 23.51
N LYS A 154 1.61 17.02 22.99
CA LYS A 154 0.53 17.75 23.65
C LYS A 154 0.02 17.10 24.95
N GLY A 155 0.36 15.82 25.20
CA GLY A 155 0.08 15.10 26.45
C GLY A 155 1.18 15.21 27.51
N GLN A 156 2.27 15.93 27.24
CA GLN A 156 3.33 16.23 28.23
C GLN A 156 3.18 17.64 28.84
N ALA A 157 2.13 18.36 28.48
CA ALA A 157 1.79 19.69 29.00
C ALA A 157 0.43 19.69 29.69
N MET A 158 0.21 18.72 30.58
CA MET A 158 -0.84 18.74 31.62
C MET A 158 -0.30 18.10 32.88
#